data_AF-A0A5B6TTF5-F1
#
_entry.id   AF-A0A5B6TTF5-F1
#
_cell.length_a   1.000
_cell.length_b   1.000
_cell.length_c   1.000
_cell.angle_alpha   90.00
_cell.angle_beta   90.00
_cell.angle_gamma   90.00
#
_symmetry.space_group_name_H-M   'P 1'
#
loop_
_entity.id
_entity.type
_entity.pdbx_description
1 polymer ?
#
loop_
_entity_poly.entity_id
_entity_poly.type
_entity_poly.pdbx_seq_one_letter_code
_entity_poly.pdbx_strand_id
1 'polypeptide(L)' 'MDETIQIGSRGDFGLWAIEVAKQIVGEQGFELAQAARDGTEDDVRAAGNALGQAITNALLEVYDGLLEDMPADAT' A
#
# COMPACT_ATOMS: atom_id res chain seq x y z
N MET A 1 6.97 -17.06 3.69
CA MET A 1 8.20 -16.73 2.97
C MET A 1 7.94 -15.35 2.44
N ASP A 2 8.43 -14.33 3.14
CA ASP A 2 8.35 -12.95 2.65
C ASP A 2 9.32 -12.85 1.49
N GLU A 3 8.78 -12.85 0.28
CA GLU A 3 9.54 -12.50 -0.91
C GLU A 3 9.61 -10.98 -0.96
N THR A 4 10.54 -10.42 -0.19
CA THR A 4 10.82 -8.99 -0.21
C THR A 4 11.26 -8.61 -1.61
N ILE A 5 10.43 -7.86 -2.33
CA ILE A 5 10.75 -7.39 -3.67
C ILE A 5 11.86 -6.35 -3.53
N GLN A 6 13.06 -6.71 -3.98
CA GLN A 6 14.22 -5.82 -3.96
C GLN A 6 14.07 -4.76 -5.06
N ILE A 7 13.97 -3.49 -4.67
CA ILE A 7 13.81 -2.36 -5.58
C ILE A 7 15.19 -1.85 -6.01
N GLY A 8 15.77 -2.47 -7.03
CA GLY A 8 17.13 -2.16 -7.49
C GLY A 8 17.27 -0.89 -8.33
N SER A 9 16.15 -0.31 -8.79
CA SER A 9 16.14 0.90 -9.62
C SER A 9 14.80 1.65 -9.55
N ARG A 10 14.79 2.90 -10.03
CA ARG A 10 13.54 3.68 -10.20
C ARG A 10 12.53 2.98 -11.12
N GLY A 11 12.99 2.20 -12.09
CA GLY A 11 12.12 1.43 -12.98
C GLY A 11 11.42 0.30 -12.23
N ASP A 12 12.18 -0.42 -11.40
CA ASP A 12 11.66 -1.52 -10.57
C ASP A 12 10.68 -0.99 -9.52
N PHE A 13 10.97 0.16 -8.92
CA PHE A 13 10.05 0.87 -8.03
C PHE A 13 8.72 1.17 -8.72
N GLY A 14 8.79 1.65 -9.97
CA GLY A 14 7.59 1.96 -10.76
C GLY A 14 6.72 0.73 -11.01
N LEU A 15 7.33 -0.42 -11.31
CA LEU A 15 6.61 -1.68 -11.50
C LEU A 15 5.98 -2.18 -10.20
N TRP A 16 6.76 -2.21 -9.12
CA TRP A 16 6.27 -2.56 -7.79
C TRP A 16 5.09 -1.67 -7.37
N ALA A 17 5.21 -0.35 -7.53
CA ALA A 17 4.16 0.60 -7.16
C ALA A 17 2.87 0.36 -7.95
N ILE A 18 2.97 -0.03 -9.22
CA ILE A 18 1.80 -0.39 -10.05
C ILE A 18 1.14 -1.66 -9.53
N GLU A 19 1.92 -2.69 -9.18
CA GLU A 19 1.40 -3.96 -8.69
C GLU A 19 0.71 -3.79 -7.33
N VAL A 20 1.36 -3.10 -6.39
CA VAL A 20 0.79 -2.80 -5.07
C VAL A 20 -0.46 -1.94 -5.19
N ALA A 21 -0.46 -0.91 -6.04
CA ALA A 21 -1.65 -0.09 -6.26
C ALA A 21 -2.83 -0.91 -6.81
N LYS A 22 -2.57 -1.83 -7.75
CA LYS A 22 -3.62 -2.74 -8.27
C LYS A 22 -4.18 -3.64 -7.19
N GLN A 23 -3.31 -4.19 -6.32
CA GLN A 23 -3.74 -5.03 -5.22
C GLN A 23 -4.61 -4.24 -4.22
N ILE A 24 -4.15 -3.07 -3.77
CA ILE A 24 -4.90 -2.22 -2.83
C ILE A 24 -6.26 -1.84 -3.41
N VAL A 25 -6.32 -1.43 -4.68
CA VAL A 25 -7.59 -1.08 -5.33
C VAL A 25 -8.49 -2.31 -5.49
N GLY A 26 -7.93 -3.46 -5.84
CA GLY A 26 -8.68 -4.71 -6.02
C GLY A 26 -9.30 -5.22 -4.72
N GLU A 27 -8.55 -5.18 -3.62
CA GLU A 27 -9.00 -5.67 -2.32
C GLU A 27 -9.84 -4.64 -1.57
N GLN A 28 -9.30 -3.44 -1.37
CA GLN A 28 -9.91 -2.43 -0.48
C GLN A 28 -10.85 -1.48 -1.24
N GLY A 29 -10.51 -1.15 -2.50
CA GLY A 29 -11.32 -0.26 -3.33
C GLY A 29 -12.67 -0.86 -3.72
N PHE A 30 -12.71 -2.18 -3.98
CA PHE A 30 -13.96 -2.89 -4.26
C PHE A 30 -14.88 -2.91 -3.04
N GLU A 31 -14.36 -3.25 -1.86
CA GLU A 31 -15.10 -3.25 -0.60
C GLU A 31 -15.70 -1.87 -0.29
N LEU A 32 -14.92 -0.80 -0.48
CA LEU A 32 -15.43 0.57 -0.32
C LEU A 32 -16.53 0.89 -1.34
N ALA A 33 -16.38 0.48 -2.60
CA ALA A 33 -17.40 0.71 -3.61
C ALA A 33 -18.70 -0.07 -3.32
N GLN A 34 -18.59 -1.29 -2.80
CA GLN A 34 -19.72 -2.10 -2.38
C GLN A 34 -20.43 -1.47 -1.17
N ALA A 35 -19.67 -1.08 -0.14
CA ALA A 35 -20.21 -0.41 1.05
C ALA A 35 -20.90 0.91 0.69
N ALA A 36 -20.33 1.70 -0.24
CA ALA A 36 -20.93 2.95 -0.70
C ALA A 36 -22.25 2.75 -1.46
N ARG A 37 -22.42 1.59 -2.11
CA ARG A 37 -23.62 1.28 -2.90
C ARG A 37 -24.75 0.71 -2.03
N ASP A 38 -24.44 -0.29 -1.22
CA ASP A 38 -25.44 -1.15 -0.56
C ASP A 38 -25.31 -1.17 0.98
N GLY A 39 -24.29 -0.53 1.55
CA GLY A 39 -23.96 -0.56 2.98
C GLY A 39 -24.51 0.61 3.79
N THR A 40 -24.22 0.58 5.09
CA THR A 40 -24.50 1.67 6.03
C THR A 40 -23.36 2.70 6.04
N GLU A 41 -23.60 3.85 6.68
CA GLU A 41 -22.55 4.86 6.88
C GLU A 41 -21.36 4.31 7.69
N ASP A 42 -21.63 3.41 8.64
CA ASP A 42 -20.57 2.73 9.40
C ASP A 42 -19.75 1.76 8.53
N ASP A 43 -20.38 1.07 7.58
CA ASP A 43 -19.69 0.20 6.62
C ASP A 43 -18.78 1.00 5.70
N VAL A 44 -19.27 2.14 5.18
CA VAL A 44 -18.47 3.07 4.36
C VAL A 44 -17.27 3.61 5.14
N ARG A 45 -17.49 3.99 6.41
CA ARG A 45 -16.42 4.48 7.29
C ARG A 45 -15.38 3.39 7.56
N ALA A 46 -15.81 2.16 7.81
CA ALA A 46 -14.91 1.04 8.05
C ALA A 46 -14.08 0.71 6.80
N ALA A 47 -14.71 0.57 5.64
CA ALA A 47 -14.04 0.29 4.37
C ALA A 47 -13.09 1.43 3.94
N GLY A 48 -13.49 2.68 4.15
CA GLY A 48 -12.66 3.85 3.86
C GLY A 48 -11.40 3.90 4.73
N ASN A 49 -11.52 3.57 6.02
CA ASN A 49 -10.38 3.45 6.92
C ASN A 49 -9.44 2.31 6.50
N ALA A 50 -9.98 1.15 6.10
CA ALA A 50 -9.19 0.01 5.65
C ALA A 50 -8.38 0.35 4.37
N LEU A 51 -9.01 1.00 3.39
CA LEU A 51 -8.33 1.49 2.19
C LEU A 51 -7.22 2.50 2.54
N GLY A 52 -7.52 3.49 3.37
CA GLY A 52 -6.53 4.49 3.80
C GLY A 52 -5.34 3.85 4.52
N GLN A 53 -5.61 2.90 5.42
CA GLN A 53 -4.56 2.18 6.15
C GLN A 53 -3.67 1.35 5.21
N ALA A 54 -4.25 0.66 4.22
CA ALA A 54 -3.50 -0.11 3.24
C ALA A 54 -2.54 0.79 2.43
N ILE A 55 -3.01 1.97 2.02
CA ILE A 55 -2.18 2.97 1.33
C ILE A 55 -1.06 3.46 2.26
N THR A 56 -1.37 3.81 3.49
CA THR A 56 -0.35 4.26 4.47
C THR A 56 0.70 3.19 4.72
N ASN A 57 0.30 1.93 4.89
CA ASN A 57 1.23 0.82 5.08
C ASN A 57 2.18 0.65 3.90
N ALA A 58 1.67 0.71 2.67
CA ALA A 58 2.51 0.63 1.47
C ALA A 58 3.52 1.79 1.39
N LEU A 59 3.12 3.01 1.79
CA LEU A 59 4.05 4.15 1.82
C LEU A 59 5.11 4.01 2.92
N LEU A 60 4.75 3.46 4.07
CA LEU A 60 5.70 3.18 5.16
C LEU A 60 6.69 2.08 4.75
N GLU A 61 6.24 1.04 4.04
CA GLU A 61 7.13 0.00 3.49
C GLU A 61 8.20 0.60 2.56
N VAL A 62 7.81 1.54 1.69
CA VAL A 62 8.78 2.25 0.85
C VAL A 62 9.75 3.07 1.69
N TYR A 63 9.25 3.79 2.70
CA TYR A 63 10.09 4.59 3.57
C TYR A 63 11.10 3.73 4.34
N ASP A 64 10.66 2.62 4.93
CA ASP A 64 11.50 1.69 5.67
C ASP A 64 12.54 1.05 4.75
N GLY A 65 12.16 0.63 3.54
CA GLY A 65 13.10 0.13 2.54
C GLY A 65 14.17 1.15 2.13
N LEU A 66 13.82 2.44 2.05
CA LEU A 66 14.80 3.51 1.80
C LEU A 66 15.76 3.73 2.98
N LEU A 67 15.31 3.50 4.22
CA LEU A 67 16.16 3.61 5.41
C LEU A 67 17.13 2.44 5.53
N GLU A 68 16.71 1.23 5.17
CA GLU A 68 17.54 0.02 5.19
C GLU A 68 18.73 0.12 4.22
N ASP A 69 18.57 0.81 3.10
CA ASP A 69 19.63 1.06 2.12
C ASP A 69 20.59 2.20 2.51
N MET A 70 20.34 2.93 3.59
CA MET A 70 21.27 3.99 4.02
C MET A 70 22.50 3.39 4.70
N PRO A 71 23.73 3.84 4.33
CA PRO A 71 24.94 3.39 5.02
C PRO A 71 24.89 3.83 6.49
N ALA A 72 25.32 2.93 7.39
CA ALA A 72 25.26 3.08 8.85
C ALA A 72 25.96 4.35 9.39
N ASP A 73 26.79 4.99 8.56
CA ASP A 73 27.64 6.13 8.88
C ASP A 73 26.98 7.48 8.52
N ALA A 74 25.76 7.47 7.96
CA ALA A 74 25.06 8.66 7.47
C ALA A 74 24.27 9.44 8.55
N THR A 75 24.33 9.01 9.82
CA THR A 75 23.64 9.64 10.97
C THR A 75 24.58 10.29 11.96
#